data_AF-A0A9E4PMH2-F1
#
_entry.id   AF-A0A9E4PMH2-F1
#
_cell.length_a   1.000
_cell.length_b   1.000
_cell.length_c   1.000
_cell.angle_alpha   90.00
_cell.angle_beta   90.00
_cell.angle_gamma   90.00
#
_symmetry.space_group_name_H-M   'P 1'
#
loop_
_entity.id
_entity.type
_entity.pdbx_description
1 polymer ?
#
loop_
_entity_poly.entity_id
_entity_poly.type
_entity_poly.pdbx_seq_one_letter_code
_entity_poly.pdbx_strand_id
1 'polypeptide(L)'
;MRPSAKLLTLGVVGLLVTVVVGFVTVVLLISWFSNPPFGLGNAPPQPVAFPHTVHAGSPQEGGMGIQCEFCHRNVTRGEAATVPAVEQCLFCHKEIGGKTETAIAEIAKVRQSFDLNQPIDWERVHRLPDHVRFIHEAHIRFFTDPDTTITRWLIDGDSTNQPLTVQETCSVCHGDVASMTVVKPKQGQSLKMGTCLDCHRDNNVATDCTVCHK
;
A
#
# COMPACT_ATOMS: atom_id res chain seq x y z
N MET A 1 36.94 12.09 56.25
CA MET A 1 36.65 10.64 56.19
C MET A 1 36.68 10.22 54.73
N ARG A 2 37.60 9.34 54.30
CA ARG A 2 37.66 8.83 52.93
C ARG A 2 36.59 7.73 52.77
N PRO A 3 35.71 7.78 51.76
CA PRO A 3 34.74 6.71 51.54
C PRO A 3 35.50 5.39 51.26
N SER A 4 34.99 4.28 51.80
CA SER A 4 35.63 2.97 51.61
C SER A 4 35.63 2.60 50.12
N ALA A 5 36.66 1.90 49.66
CA ALA A 5 36.79 1.50 48.25
C ALA A 5 35.54 0.78 47.71
N LYS A 6 34.81 0.07 48.58
CA LYS A 6 33.55 -0.62 48.30
C LYS A 6 32.38 0.33 47.99
N LEU A 7 32.29 1.48 48.67
CA LEU A 7 31.28 2.50 48.41
C LEU A 7 31.51 3.19 47.05
N LEU A 8 32.78 3.40 46.69
CA LEU A 8 33.15 3.92 45.36
C LEU A 8 32.82 2.93 44.24
N THR A 9 33.09 1.63 44.43
CA THR A 9 32.74 0.61 43.42
C THR A 9 31.24 0.48 43.23
N LEU A 10 30.46 0.48 44.32
CA LEU A 10 28.99 0.44 44.25
C LEU A 10 28.42 1.68 43.55
N GLY A 11 28.98 2.87 43.81
CA GLY A 11 28.57 4.11 43.13
C GLY A 11 28.83 4.09 41.63
N VAL A 12 30.02 3.61 41.22
CA VAL A 12 30.39 3.50 39.79
C VAL A 12 29.53 2.47 39.07
N VAL A 13 29.29 1.30 39.67
CA VAL A 13 28.42 0.26 39.09
C VAL A 13 26.98 0.76 39.00
N GLY A 14 26.46 1.43 40.03
CA GLY A 14 25.13 2.02 40.02
C GLY A 14 24.96 3.05 38.89
N LEU A 15 25.91 3.96 38.73
CA LEU A 15 25.91 4.94 37.65
C LEU A 15 25.93 4.27 36.27
N LEU A 16 26.79 3.26 36.08
CA LEU A 16 26.86 2.49 34.84
C LEU A 16 25.51 1.82 34.50
N VAL A 17 24.88 1.18 35.48
CA VAL A 17 23.57 0.55 35.29
C VAL A 17 22.51 1.59 34.92
N THR A 18 22.47 2.74 35.60
CA THR A 18 21.51 3.81 35.27
C THR A 18 21.71 4.36 33.86
N VAL A 19 22.97 4.54 33.42
CA VAL A 19 23.27 5.00 32.05
C VAL A 19 22.84 3.97 31.02
N VAL A 20 23.12 2.69 31.24
CA VAL A 20 22.73 1.60 30.32
C VAL A 20 21.21 1.48 30.25
N VAL A 21 20.52 1.47 31.39
CA VAL A 21 19.06 1.41 31.43
C VAL A 21 18.44 2.63 30.75
N GLY A 22 18.97 3.83 31.02
CA GLY A 22 18.55 5.08 30.36
C GLY A 22 18.74 5.06 28.85
N PHE A 23 19.86 4.54 28.37
CA PHE A 23 20.11 4.38 26.94
C PHE A 23 19.11 3.39 26.32
N VAL A 24 18.88 2.24 26.95
CA VAL A 24 17.91 1.24 26.46
C VAL A 24 16.49 1.80 26.44
N THR A 25 16.04 2.50 27.48
CA THR A 25 14.69 3.12 27.48
C THR A 25 14.56 4.19 26.41
N VAL A 26 15.59 5.03 26.20
CA VAL A 26 15.57 6.03 25.11
C VAL A 26 15.49 5.35 23.74
N VAL A 27 16.29 4.30 23.50
CA VAL A 27 16.24 3.55 22.23
C VAL A 27 14.87 2.90 22.02
N LEU A 28 14.28 2.29 23.06
CA LEU A 28 12.94 1.70 22.98
C LEU A 28 11.86 2.76 22.72
N LEU A 29 11.94 3.92 23.35
CA LEU A 29 11.01 5.03 23.12
C LEU A 29 11.16 5.59 21.70
N ILE A 30 12.39 5.84 21.22
CA ILE A 30 12.64 6.28 19.84
C ILE A 30 12.09 5.23 18.87
N SER A 31 12.39 3.95 19.08
CA SER A 31 11.86 2.87 18.25
C SER A 31 10.32 2.84 18.25
N TRP A 32 9.70 3.07 19.41
CA TRP A 32 8.25 3.08 19.57
C TRP A 32 7.58 4.25 18.82
N PHE A 33 8.18 5.44 18.86
CA PHE A 33 7.61 6.64 18.23
C PHE A 33 8.03 6.82 16.76
N SER A 34 9.20 6.33 16.35
CA SER A 34 9.68 6.42 14.97
C SER A 34 9.18 5.28 14.09
N ASN A 35 8.94 4.09 14.65
CA ASN A 35 8.41 2.95 13.88
C ASN A 35 7.41 2.14 14.72
N PRO A 36 6.20 2.69 14.95
CA PRO A 36 5.23 2.07 15.84
C PRO A 36 4.85 0.67 15.33
N PRO A 37 5.06 -0.40 16.14
CA PRO A 37 4.81 -1.78 15.73
C PRO A 37 3.33 -2.11 15.49
N PHE A 38 2.42 -1.14 15.69
CA PHE A 38 0.97 -1.28 15.60
C PHE A 38 0.34 -0.58 14.37
N GLY A 39 1.10 -0.36 13.29
CA GLY A 39 0.51 0.11 12.02
C GLY A 39 -0.06 1.53 12.07
N LEU A 40 0.39 2.35 13.03
CA LEU A 40 0.14 3.80 13.08
C LEU A 40 1.06 4.58 12.11
N GLY A 41 1.89 3.87 11.34
CA GLY A 41 2.86 4.46 10.42
C GLY A 41 2.19 4.96 9.13
N ASN A 42 2.48 6.21 8.79
CA ASN A 42 2.16 6.81 7.49
C ASN A 42 2.55 5.88 6.32
N ALA A 43 1.92 6.07 5.15
CA ALA A 43 2.36 5.39 3.93
C ALA A 43 3.87 5.54 3.74
N PRO A 44 4.56 4.48 3.29
CA PRO A 44 5.99 4.54 3.08
C PRO A 44 6.34 5.65 2.09
N PRO A 45 7.45 6.38 2.30
CA PRO A 45 7.90 7.40 1.36
C PRO A 45 8.12 6.75 -0.01
N GLN A 46 7.62 7.40 -1.06
CA GLN A 46 7.75 6.92 -2.44
C GLN A 46 8.92 7.61 -3.14
N PRO A 47 9.61 6.95 -4.08
CA PRO A 47 10.75 7.54 -4.81
C PRO A 47 10.34 8.74 -5.68
N VAL A 48 9.11 8.68 -6.22
CA VAL A 48 8.49 9.74 -7.02
C VAL A 48 7.10 10.00 -6.45
N ALA A 49 6.74 11.26 -6.24
CA ALA A 49 5.39 11.58 -5.79
C ALA A 49 4.39 11.40 -6.94
N PHE A 50 3.47 10.46 -6.77
CA PHE A 50 2.47 10.11 -7.77
C PHE A 50 1.04 10.29 -7.22
N PRO A 51 0.42 11.47 -7.42
CA PRO A 51 -0.93 11.73 -6.95
C PRO A 51 -1.95 11.04 -7.87
N HIS A 52 -2.65 10.02 -7.36
CA HIS A 52 -3.72 9.36 -8.12
C HIS A 52 -4.90 10.30 -8.36
N THR A 53 -5.11 11.30 -7.50
CA THR A 53 -6.09 12.40 -7.67
C THR A 53 -5.99 13.11 -9.01
N VAL A 54 -4.78 13.28 -9.55
CA VAL A 54 -4.60 13.97 -10.84
C VAL A 54 -4.87 13.01 -12.00
N HIS A 55 -4.55 11.72 -11.82
CA HIS A 55 -4.58 10.73 -12.90
C HIS A 55 -5.94 10.02 -12.99
N ALA A 56 -6.31 9.30 -11.93
CA ALA A 56 -7.54 8.52 -11.83
C ALA A 56 -8.69 9.29 -11.18
N GLY A 57 -8.41 10.45 -10.59
CA GLY A 57 -9.44 11.31 -9.99
C GLY A 57 -10.50 11.74 -11.01
N SER A 58 -11.67 12.05 -10.47
CA SER A 58 -12.85 12.46 -11.23
C SER A 58 -12.58 13.72 -12.08
N PRO A 59 -12.97 13.77 -13.37
CA PRO A 59 -12.88 14.98 -14.18
C PRO A 59 -13.61 16.18 -13.57
N GLN A 60 -14.70 15.93 -12.84
CA GLN A 60 -15.46 16.97 -12.14
C GLN A 60 -14.65 17.60 -10.98
N GLU A 61 -13.71 16.85 -10.41
CA GLU A 61 -12.83 17.28 -9.32
C GLU A 61 -11.45 17.76 -9.83
N GLY A 62 -11.28 17.84 -11.15
CA GLY A 62 -10.03 18.28 -11.79
C GLY A 62 -9.01 17.18 -12.06
N GLY A 63 -9.37 15.91 -11.87
CA GLY A 63 -8.59 14.76 -12.31
C GLY A 63 -8.76 14.46 -13.80
N MET A 64 -7.99 13.51 -14.33
CA MET A 64 -8.05 13.14 -15.76
C MET A 64 -9.00 11.97 -16.06
N GLY A 65 -9.56 11.30 -15.05
CA GLY A 65 -10.45 10.15 -15.24
C GLY A 65 -9.81 8.96 -15.94
N ILE A 66 -8.48 8.78 -15.80
CA ILE A 66 -7.77 7.62 -16.36
C ILE A 66 -8.20 6.36 -15.62
N GLN A 67 -8.64 5.36 -16.38
CA GLN A 67 -9.04 4.05 -15.83
C GLN A 67 -7.86 3.32 -15.17
N CYS A 68 -8.11 2.63 -14.05
CA CYS A 68 -7.10 1.88 -13.30
C CYS A 68 -6.25 0.94 -14.17
N GLU A 69 -6.90 0.18 -15.04
CA GLU A 69 -6.29 -0.84 -15.91
C GLU A 69 -5.44 -0.25 -17.03
N PHE A 70 -5.49 1.07 -17.26
CA PHE A 70 -4.58 1.72 -18.22
C PHE A 70 -3.12 1.61 -17.77
N CYS A 71 -2.89 1.84 -16.47
CA CYS A 71 -1.58 1.72 -15.84
C CYS A 71 -1.37 0.31 -15.28
N HIS A 72 -2.36 -0.24 -14.57
CA HIS A 72 -2.31 -1.56 -13.95
C HIS A 72 -2.81 -2.66 -14.90
N ARG A 73 -2.17 -2.76 -16.06
CA ARG A 73 -2.67 -3.51 -17.24
C ARG A 73 -2.93 -4.98 -17.03
N ASN A 74 -2.22 -5.61 -16.10
CA ASN A 74 -2.31 -7.04 -15.88
C ASN A 74 -3.39 -7.43 -14.85
N VAL A 75 -4.05 -6.44 -14.23
CA VAL A 75 -5.04 -6.67 -13.17
C VAL A 75 -6.22 -7.53 -13.61
N THR A 76 -6.61 -7.45 -14.88
CA THR A 76 -7.77 -8.18 -15.44
C THR A 76 -7.42 -9.53 -16.06
N ARG A 77 -6.13 -9.91 -16.11
CA ARG A 77 -5.68 -11.10 -16.88
C ARG A 77 -4.65 -11.97 -16.18
N GLY A 78 -4.13 -11.53 -15.04
CA GLY A 78 -3.07 -12.27 -14.36
C GLY A 78 -3.13 -12.17 -12.84
N GLU A 79 -2.09 -12.74 -12.24
CA GLU A 79 -1.99 -12.90 -10.79
C GLU A 79 -1.77 -11.56 -10.09
N ALA A 80 -1.01 -10.66 -10.70
CA ALA A 80 -0.64 -9.36 -10.15
C ALA A 80 -1.14 -8.21 -11.03
N ALA A 81 -1.62 -7.13 -10.40
CA ALA A 81 -1.92 -5.86 -11.07
C ALA A 81 -0.66 -5.23 -11.71
N THR A 82 0.51 -5.51 -11.13
CA THR A 82 1.83 -4.93 -11.45
C THR A 82 1.88 -3.40 -11.34
N VAL A 83 3.05 -2.86 -11.02
CA VAL A 83 3.31 -1.42 -11.10
C VAL A 83 3.77 -1.13 -12.53
N PRO A 84 3.26 -0.07 -13.20
CA PRO A 84 3.63 0.21 -14.57
C PRO A 84 5.14 0.44 -14.74
N ALA A 85 5.66 0.03 -15.90
CA ALA A 85 7.02 0.36 -16.31
C ALA A 85 7.16 1.88 -16.59
N VAL A 86 8.38 2.40 -16.56
CA VAL A 86 8.65 3.85 -16.69
C VAL A 86 8.17 4.40 -18.04
N GLU A 87 8.22 3.56 -19.08
CA GLU A 87 7.70 3.82 -20.43
C GLU A 87 6.23 4.25 -20.41
N GLN A 88 5.43 3.66 -19.51
CA GLN A 88 4.01 3.95 -19.41
C GLN A 88 3.76 5.41 -18.99
N CYS A 89 4.62 5.94 -18.12
CA CYS A 89 4.54 7.33 -17.69
C CYS A 89 4.86 8.27 -18.86
N LEU A 90 5.82 7.91 -19.71
CA LEU A 90 6.24 8.72 -20.85
C LEU A 90 5.28 8.71 -22.03
N PHE A 91 4.26 7.85 -22.03
CA PHE A 91 3.19 7.91 -23.03
C PHE A 91 2.56 9.32 -23.10
N CYS A 92 2.38 9.95 -21.93
CA CYS A 92 1.90 11.33 -21.83
C CYS A 92 3.03 12.30 -21.44
N HIS A 93 3.87 11.92 -20.46
CA HIS A 93 4.86 12.83 -19.88
C HIS A 93 6.08 13.09 -20.75
N LYS A 94 6.15 12.51 -21.95
CA LYS A 94 7.07 13.00 -22.98
C LYS A 94 6.77 14.45 -23.37
N GLU A 95 5.50 14.78 -23.54
CA GLU A 95 5.03 16.12 -23.92
C GLU A 95 4.46 16.90 -22.72
N ILE A 96 3.83 16.21 -21.77
CA ILE A 96 3.18 16.84 -20.61
C ILE A 96 4.18 17.02 -19.46
N GLY A 97 4.53 18.27 -19.17
CA GLY A 97 5.50 18.64 -18.11
C GLY A 97 4.92 18.87 -16.71
N GLY A 98 3.60 18.83 -16.52
CA GLY A 98 2.95 19.18 -15.25
C GLY A 98 2.63 20.67 -15.12
N LYS A 99 1.72 21.02 -14.19
CA LYS A 99 1.22 22.39 -13.99
C LYS A 99 1.85 23.14 -12.81
N THR A 100 2.37 22.42 -11.84
CA THR A 100 2.99 22.98 -10.62
C THR A 100 4.49 22.73 -10.63
N GLU A 101 5.25 23.53 -9.89
CA GLU A 101 6.69 23.33 -9.73
C GLU A 101 7.03 21.93 -9.19
N THR A 102 6.21 21.45 -8.24
CA THR A 102 6.32 20.08 -7.71
C THR A 102 6.09 19.03 -8.81
N ALA A 103 5.03 19.16 -9.61
CA ALA A 103 4.76 18.21 -10.69
C ALA A 103 5.89 18.20 -11.73
N ILE A 104 6.42 19.38 -12.09
CA ILE A 104 7.54 19.51 -13.02
C ILE A 104 8.78 18.78 -12.48
N ALA A 105 9.10 18.96 -11.20
CA ALA A 105 10.23 18.30 -10.56
C ALA A 105 10.06 16.77 -10.50
N GLU A 106 8.87 16.27 -10.16
CA GLU A 106 8.61 14.82 -10.08
C GLU A 106 8.58 14.16 -11.46
N ILE A 107 8.01 14.82 -12.48
CA ILE A 107 8.04 14.34 -13.86
C ILE A 107 9.48 14.30 -14.40
N ALA A 108 10.34 15.26 -14.01
CA ALA A 108 11.74 15.24 -14.38
C ALA A 108 12.46 13.98 -13.85
N LYS A 109 12.15 13.51 -12.63
CA LYS A 109 12.69 12.26 -12.09
C LYS A 109 12.29 11.04 -12.94
N VAL A 110 11.05 11.01 -13.42
CA VAL A 110 10.55 9.94 -14.30
C VAL A 110 11.30 9.94 -15.64
N ARG A 111 11.45 11.11 -16.26
CA ARG A 111 12.20 11.27 -17.52
C ARG A 111 13.66 10.84 -17.34
N GLN A 112 14.30 11.26 -16.25
CA GLN A 112 15.65 10.85 -15.91
C GLN A 112 15.77 9.34 -15.73
N SER A 113 14.81 8.70 -15.03
CA SER A 113 14.79 7.25 -14.84
C SER A 113 14.74 6.50 -16.17
N PHE A 114 13.94 7.00 -17.12
CA PHE A 114 13.87 6.46 -18.46
C PHE A 114 15.18 6.65 -19.25
N ASP A 115 15.74 7.86 -19.25
CA ASP A 115 16.99 8.17 -19.98
C ASP A 115 18.18 7.33 -19.47
N LEU A 116 18.20 7.02 -18.17
CA LEU A 116 19.20 6.17 -17.54
C LEU A 116 18.89 4.67 -17.66
N ASN A 117 17.76 4.30 -18.25
CA ASN A 117 17.26 2.93 -18.30
C ASN A 117 17.22 2.26 -16.91
N GLN A 118 16.83 3.05 -15.89
CA GLN A 118 16.72 2.62 -14.50
C GLN A 118 15.23 2.54 -14.11
N PRO A 119 14.75 1.38 -13.63
CA PRO A 119 13.39 1.27 -13.13
C PRO A 119 13.22 2.08 -11.84
N ILE A 120 12.02 2.61 -11.63
CA ILE A 120 11.66 3.28 -10.38
C ILE A 120 11.41 2.21 -9.31
N ASP A 121 12.17 2.25 -8.21
CA ASP A 121 12.07 1.30 -7.10
C ASP A 121 10.95 1.71 -6.14
N TRP A 122 9.71 1.32 -6.48
CA TRP A 122 8.51 1.68 -5.74
C TRP A 122 8.40 0.94 -4.40
N GLU A 123 8.03 1.67 -3.35
CA GLU A 123 7.75 1.08 -2.06
C GLU A 123 6.33 0.52 -1.98
N ARG A 124 6.21 -0.81 -1.90
CA ARG A 124 4.91 -1.49 -1.87
C ARG A 124 4.15 -1.19 -0.60
N VAL A 125 2.97 -0.58 -0.74
CA VAL A 125 2.02 -0.31 0.34
C VAL A 125 1.30 -1.58 0.80
N HIS A 126 0.86 -2.41 -0.14
CA HIS A 126 0.20 -3.68 0.15
C HIS A 126 1.20 -4.82 -0.11
N ARG A 127 1.47 -5.63 0.92
CA ARG A 127 2.31 -6.82 0.84
C ARG A 127 1.61 -7.98 1.54
N LEU A 128 1.47 -9.10 0.82
CA LEU A 128 1.10 -10.38 1.38
C LEU A 128 2.37 -11.22 1.58
N PRO A 129 2.39 -12.17 2.53
CA PRO A 129 3.50 -13.11 2.67
C PRO A 129 3.73 -13.91 1.38
N ASP A 130 4.98 -14.30 1.10
CA ASP A 130 5.35 -14.98 -0.16
C ASP A 130 4.69 -16.36 -0.35
N HIS A 131 4.31 -17.02 0.74
CA HIS A 131 3.57 -18.28 0.75
C HIS A 131 2.05 -18.08 0.57
N VAL A 132 1.61 -16.85 0.29
CA VAL A 132 0.22 -16.50 -0.02
C VAL A 132 0.11 -16.11 -1.49
N ARG A 133 -0.75 -16.82 -2.21
CA ARG A 133 -1.10 -16.56 -3.61
C ARG A 133 -2.43 -15.81 -3.66
N PHE A 134 -2.40 -14.61 -4.23
CA PHE A 134 -3.58 -13.81 -4.54
C PHE A 134 -3.62 -13.55 -6.05
N ILE A 135 -4.78 -13.77 -6.69
CA ILE A 135 -4.94 -13.69 -8.16
C ILE A 135 -5.89 -12.55 -8.50
N HIS A 136 -5.37 -11.43 -8.99
CA HIS A 136 -6.21 -10.26 -9.31
C HIS A 136 -7.30 -10.60 -10.33
N GLU A 137 -6.98 -11.29 -11.43
CA GLU A 137 -7.95 -11.67 -12.46
C GLU A 137 -9.20 -12.35 -11.88
N ALA A 138 -9.02 -13.34 -11.01
CA ALA A 138 -10.13 -14.11 -10.44
C ALA A 138 -11.06 -13.21 -9.61
N HIS A 139 -10.49 -12.30 -8.82
CA HIS A 139 -11.26 -11.38 -7.99
C HIS A 139 -11.93 -10.29 -8.82
N ILE A 140 -11.25 -9.71 -9.82
CA ILE A 140 -11.86 -8.75 -10.73
C ILE A 140 -13.04 -9.39 -11.45
N ARG A 141 -12.81 -10.55 -12.08
CA ARG A 141 -13.84 -11.26 -12.83
C ARG A 141 -15.06 -11.58 -11.98
N PHE A 142 -14.88 -11.99 -10.72
CA PHE A 142 -16.00 -12.30 -9.82
C PHE A 142 -16.97 -11.11 -9.68
N PHE A 143 -16.47 -9.89 -9.50
CA PHE A 143 -17.30 -8.70 -9.32
C PHE A 143 -17.79 -8.08 -10.63
N THR A 144 -17.04 -8.23 -11.73
CA THR A 144 -17.41 -7.67 -13.03
C THR A 144 -18.31 -8.59 -13.87
N ASP A 145 -18.55 -9.84 -13.43
CA ASP A 145 -19.34 -10.83 -14.19
C ASP A 145 -20.81 -10.37 -14.35
N PRO A 146 -21.27 -10.11 -15.59
CA PRO A 146 -22.61 -9.58 -15.86
C PRO A 146 -23.71 -10.65 -15.78
N ASP A 147 -23.36 -11.94 -15.89
CA ASP A 147 -24.31 -13.05 -16.00
C ASP A 147 -24.69 -13.62 -14.62
N THR A 148 -24.04 -13.13 -13.57
CA THR A 148 -24.24 -13.64 -12.22
C THR A 148 -25.33 -12.87 -11.48
N THR A 149 -26.42 -13.55 -11.14
CA THR A 149 -27.56 -13.01 -10.39
C THR A 149 -27.41 -13.13 -8.86
N ILE A 150 -26.21 -13.47 -8.37
CA ILE A 150 -25.95 -13.66 -6.94
C ILE A 150 -25.65 -12.31 -6.27
N THR A 151 -26.09 -12.19 -5.02
CA THR A 151 -25.61 -11.14 -4.12
C THR A 151 -24.14 -11.36 -3.82
N ARG A 152 -23.34 -10.33 -4.04
CA ARG A 152 -21.91 -10.31 -3.72
C ARG A 152 -21.68 -9.38 -2.54
N TRP A 153 -20.94 -9.86 -1.55
CA TRP A 153 -20.62 -9.12 -0.34
C TRP A 153 -19.24 -8.46 -0.50
N LEU A 154 -19.19 -7.17 -0.20
CA LEU A 154 -17.99 -6.37 -0.22
C LEU A 154 -17.26 -6.51 1.13
N ILE A 155 -15.99 -6.15 1.15
CA ILE A 155 -15.12 -6.27 2.32
C ILE A 155 -15.55 -5.40 3.52
N ASP A 156 -16.37 -4.37 3.29
CA ASP A 156 -16.95 -3.46 4.29
C ASP A 156 -18.34 -3.90 4.79
N GLY A 157 -18.84 -5.04 4.32
CA GLY A 157 -20.15 -5.58 4.70
C GLY A 157 -21.31 -5.03 3.85
N ASP A 158 -21.02 -4.12 2.92
CA ASP A 158 -21.99 -3.76 1.89
C ASP A 158 -22.22 -4.92 0.92
N SER A 159 -23.29 -4.87 0.14
CA SER A 159 -23.59 -5.90 -0.85
C SER A 159 -24.06 -5.29 -2.17
N THR A 160 -23.80 -6.01 -3.26
CA THR A 160 -24.28 -5.63 -4.59
C THR A 160 -24.87 -6.83 -5.31
N ASN A 161 -25.96 -6.58 -6.05
CA ASN A 161 -26.58 -7.54 -6.96
C ASN A 161 -26.33 -7.15 -8.43
N GLN A 162 -25.50 -6.13 -8.67
CA GLN A 162 -25.17 -5.63 -10.00
C GLN A 162 -23.68 -5.81 -10.27
N PRO A 163 -23.29 -6.04 -11.53
CA PRO A 163 -21.89 -6.11 -11.90
C PRO A 163 -21.22 -4.76 -11.61
N LEU A 164 -20.05 -4.81 -10.96
CA LEU A 164 -19.21 -3.65 -10.74
C LEU A 164 -18.34 -3.39 -11.97
N THR A 165 -17.97 -2.14 -12.17
CA THR A 165 -16.86 -1.78 -13.06
C THR A 165 -15.52 -2.24 -12.47
N VAL A 166 -14.47 -2.27 -13.29
CA VAL A 166 -13.10 -2.56 -12.80
C VAL A 166 -12.67 -1.53 -11.74
N GLN A 167 -12.96 -0.25 -11.98
CA GLN A 167 -12.67 0.86 -11.06
C GLN A 167 -13.36 0.64 -9.70
N GLU A 168 -14.66 0.34 -9.68
CA GLU A 168 -15.41 0.07 -8.44
C GLU A 168 -14.89 -1.18 -7.73
N THR A 169 -14.54 -2.22 -8.49
CA THR A 169 -13.98 -3.46 -7.93
C THR A 169 -12.64 -3.21 -7.22
N CYS A 170 -11.77 -2.36 -7.79
CA CYS A 170 -10.52 -1.96 -7.12
C CYS A 170 -10.80 -1.30 -5.77
N SER A 171 -11.83 -0.46 -5.70
CA SER A 171 -12.21 0.28 -4.49
C SER A 171 -12.75 -0.59 -3.36
N VAL A 172 -13.23 -1.79 -3.68
CA VAL A 172 -13.61 -2.79 -2.66
C VAL A 172 -12.42 -3.02 -1.73
N CYS A 173 -11.26 -3.42 -2.26
CA CYS A 173 -10.10 -3.78 -1.44
C CYS A 173 -9.14 -2.62 -1.14
N HIS A 174 -8.95 -1.70 -2.08
CA HIS A 174 -7.94 -0.64 -1.95
C HIS A 174 -8.51 0.70 -1.44
N GLY A 175 -9.83 0.78 -1.26
CA GLY A 175 -10.51 2.03 -0.96
C GLY A 175 -10.51 2.98 -2.15
N ASP A 176 -10.93 4.23 -1.92
CA ASP A 176 -10.98 5.23 -2.97
C ASP A 176 -9.58 5.77 -3.32
N VAL A 177 -8.83 4.99 -4.09
CA VAL A 177 -7.48 5.36 -4.55
C VAL A 177 -7.52 6.59 -5.45
N ALA A 178 -8.63 6.82 -6.16
CA ALA A 178 -8.78 7.97 -7.04
C ALA A 178 -8.76 9.30 -6.27
N SER A 179 -9.11 9.31 -4.98
CA SER A 179 -8.97 10.49 -4.10
C SER A 179 -7.65 10.54 -3.31
N MET A 180 -6.72 9.61 -3.53
CA MET A 180 -5.45 9.55 -2.79
C MET A 180 -4.30 10.29 -3.49
N THR A 181 -3.69 11.25 -2.79
CA THR A 181 -2.41 11.84 -3.22
C THR A 181 -1.22 10.93 -2.95
N VAL A 182 -1.32 10.11 -1.90
CA VAL A 182 -0.36 9.05 -1.56
C VAL A 182 -1.18 7.83 -1.16
N VAL A 183 -0.92 6.69 -1.80
CA VAL A 183 -1.64 5.44 -1.53
C VAL A 183 -1.39 5.02 -0.09
N LYS A 184 -2.47 4.73 0.63
CA LYS A 184 -2.45 4.20 2.00
C LYS A 184 -3.30 2.94 2.06
N PRO A 185 -3.02 2.01 2.99
CA PRO A 185 -3.95 0.93 3.28
C PRO A 185 -5.30 1.50 3.70
N LYS A 186 -6.40 0.86 3.29
CA LYS A 186 -7.75 1.24 3.71
C LYS A 186 -7.82 1.17 5.25
N GLN A 187 -8.24 2.27 5.88
CA GLN A 187 -8.26 2.38 7.34
C GLN A 187 -9.23 1.34 7.93
N GLY A 188 -8.78 0.58 8.93
CA GLY A 188 -9.57 -0.48 9.55
C GLY A 188 -9.65 -1.80 8.76
N GLN A 189 -9.11 -1.84 7.53
CA GLN A 189 -9.08 -3.04 6.70
C GLN A 189 -7.64 -3.40 6.35
N SER A 190 -7.06 -4.28 7.16
CA SER A 190 -5.82 -4.96 6.79
C SER A 190 -6.15 -6.17 5.93
N LEU A 191 -5.49 -6.34 4.78
CA LEU A 191 -5.54 -7.57 3.96
C LEU A 191 -4.84 -8.74 4.68
N LYS A 192 -5.42 -9.14 5.81
CA LYS A 192 -5.00 -10.28 6.63
C LYS A 192 -5.87 -11.48 6.28
N MET A 193 -5.38 -12.66 6.66
CA MET A 193 -6.07 -13.93 6.39
C MET A 193 -7.54 -13.93 6.85
N GLY A 194 -7.84 -13.38 8.03
CA GLY A 194 -9.23 -13.30 8.54
C GLY A 194 -10.16 -12.56 7.57
N THR A 195 -9.74 -11.38 7.11
CA THR A 195 -10.51 -10.58 6.15
C THR A 195 -10.73 -11.30 4.82
N CYS A 196 -9.72 -12.03 4.32
CA CYS A 196 -9.88 -12.86 3.13
C CYS A 196 -10.90 -13.99 3.36
N LEU A 197 -10.77 -14.71 4.47
CA LEU A 197 -11.64 -15.84 4.80
C LEU A 197 -13.09 -15.41 5.04
N ASP A 198 -13.31 -14.31 5.74
CA ASP A 198 -14.66 -13.81 6.05
C ASP A 198 -15.38 -13.40 4.75
N CYS A 199 -14.72 -12.60 3.91
CA CYS A 199 -15.25 -12.24 2.59
C CYS A 199 -15.51 -13.47 1.71
N HIS A 200 -14.62 -14.48 1.75
CA HIS A 200 -14.83 -15.72 1.01
C HIS A 200 -16.04 -16.53 1.53
N ARG A 201 -16.28 -16.55 2.85
CA ARG A 201 -17.46 -17.21 3.45
C ARG A 201 -18.75 -16.50 3.07
N ASP A 202 -18.77 -15.17 3.16
CA ASP A 202 -19.94 -14.35 2.83
C ASP A 202 -20.36 -14.53 1.37
N ASN A 203 -19.38 -14.70 0.47
CA ASN A 203 -19.60 -14.95 -0.95
C ASN A 203 -19.69 -16.43 -1.33
N ASN A 204 -19.66 -17.35 -0.36
CA ASN A 204 -19.68 -18.80 -0.58
C ASN A 204 -18.64 -19.31 -1.61
N VAL A 205 -17.42 -18.77 -1.55
CA VAL A 205 -16.27 -19.19 -2.37
C VAL A 205 -15.27 -20.02 -1.55
N ALA A 206 -14.35 -20.69 -2.23
CA ALA A 206 -13.45 -21.65 -1.59
C ALA A 206 -12.56 -21.00 -0.51
N THR A 207 -12.49 -21.64 0.66
CA THR A 207 -11.69 -21.21 1.83
C THR A 207 -10.64 -22.24 2.24
N ASP A 208 -10.43 -23.27 1.41
CA ASP A 208 -9.42 -24.29 1.64
C ASP A 208 -8.01 -23.68 1.63
N CYS A 209 -7.13 -24.18 2.51
CA CYS A 209 -5.78 -23.66 2.68
C CYS A 209 -4.99 -23.65 1.36
N THR A 210 -5.16 -24.67 0.52
CA THR A 210 -4.41 -24.84 -0.74
C THR A 210 -4.82 -23.85 -1.84
N VAL A 211 -5.98 -23.19 -1.68
CA VAL A 211 -6.43 -22.14 -2.60
C VAL A 211 -5.57 -20.88 -2.44
N CYS A 212 -5.17 -20.58 -1.21
CA CYS A 212 -4.43 -19.38 -0.86
C CYS A 212 -2.94 -19.63 -0.62
N HIS A 213 -2.55 -20.85 -0.21
CA HIS A 213 -1.18 -21.16 0.18
C HIS A 213 -0.52 -22.15 -0.77
N LYS A 214 0.75 -21.87 -1.11
CA LYS A 214 1.63 -22.74 -1.89
C LYS A 214 2.97 -22.90 -1.19
#